data_AF-A0A836RNF5-F1
#
_entry.id   AF-A0A836RNF5-F1
#
_cell.length_a   1.000
_cell.length_b   1.000
_cell.length_c   1.000
_cell.angle_alpha   90.00
_cell.angle_beta   90.00
_cell.angle_gamma   90.00
#
_symmetry.space_group_name_H-M   'P 1'
#
loop_
_entity.id
_entity.type
_entity.pdbx_description
1 polymer ?
#
loop_
_entity_poly.entity_id
_entity_poly.type
_entity_poly.pdbx_seq_one_letter_code
_entity_poly.pdbx_strand_id
1 'polypeptide(L)'
;MEIKYSRIFRIVVNSFAFVVLLILAFMCLKGNPPLAVLLFLSAFDQLEDVIYYTYGRRLIPDWAMPIDFVLEGALIATAVATITLCLFYFTYFHSFFFQALFIVSFVMLYSAMEDIMAWREAGHYVWEVREEKRFVKRKR
;
A
#
# COMPACT_ATOMS: atom_id res chain seq x y z
N MET A 1 11.43 22.42 -2.61
CA MET A 1 10.17 22.82 -1.95
C MET A 1 9.04 21.84 -2.29
N GLU A 2 9.01 21.30 -3.51
CA GLU A 2 8.05 20.27 -3.98
C GLU A 2 8.04 18.96 -3.17
N ILE A 3 9.20 18.50 -2.69
CA ILE A 3 9.33 17.23 -1.92
C ILE A 3 8.46 17.24 -0.63
N LYS A 4 8.27 18.40 0.01
CA LYS A 4 7.45 18.51 1.22
C LYS A 4 5.96 18.36 0.92
N TYR A 5 5.48 18.93 -0.19
CA TYR A 5 4.07 18.87 -0.55
C TYR A 5 3.64 17.46 -1.00
N SER A 6 4.49 16.77 -1.77
CA SER A 6 4.24 15.37 -2.15
C SER A 6 4.10 14.46 -0.93
N ARG A 7 5.00 14.59 0.05
CA ARG A 7 4.92 13.82 1.30
C ARG A 7 3.63 14.08 2.08
N ILE A 8 3.25 15.34 2.25
CA ILE A 8 2.02 15.70 2.98
C ILE A 8 0.80 15.13 2.25
N PHE A 9 0.75 15.23 0.93
CA PHE A 9 -0.32 14.67 0.12
C PHE A 9 -0.47 13.16 0.35
N ARG A 10 0.63 12.39 0.34
CA ARG A 10 0.60 10.94 0.63
C ARG A 10 0.07 10.61 2.01
N ILE A 11 0.55 11.33 3.02
CA ILE A 11 0.07 11.15 4.40
C ILE A 11 -1.45 11.33 4.46
N VAL A 12 -1.97 12.37 3.81
CA VAL A 12 -3.41 12.64 3.79
C VAL A 12 -4.18 11.54 3.06
N VAL A 13 -3.72 11.14 1.86
CA VAL A 13 -4.46 10.14 1.08
C VAL A 13 -4.39 8.76 1.72
N ASN A 14 -3.22 8.31 2.17
CA ASN A 14 -3.07 6.98 2.77
C ASN A 14 -3.80 6.91 4.12
N SER A 15 -3.86 8.03 4.88
CA SER A 15 -4.70 8.12 6.08
C SER A 15 -6.19 7.99 5.76
N PHE A 16 -6.65 8.62 4.67
CA PHE A 16 -8.03 8.50 4.24
C PHE A 16 -8.35 7.08 3.76
N ALA A 17 -7.47 6.50 2.93
CA ALA A 17 -7.59 5.12 2.46
C ALA A 17 -7.63 4.12 3.62
N PHE A 18 -6.76 4.27 4.62
CA PHE A 18 -6.76 3.47 5.84
C PHE A 18 -8.13 3.44 6.52
N VAL A 19 -8.73 4.61 6.78
CA VAL A 19 -10.03 4.70 7.45
C VAL A 19 -11.13 4.05 6.61
N VAL A 20 -11.16 4.32 5.30
CA VAL A 20 -12.17 3.74 4.39
C VAL A 20 -12.05 2.22 4.34
N LEU A 21 -10.84 1.69 4.14
CA LEU A 21 -10.58 0.25 4.08
C LEU A 21 -10.93 -0.45 5.40
N LEU A 22 -10.64 0.18 6.55
CA LEU A 22 -10.97 -0.38 7.87
C LEU A 22 -12.49 -0.48 8.08
N ILE A 23 -13.24 0.55 7.68
CA ILE A 23 -14.71 0.52 7.73
C ILE A 23 -15.25 -0.58 6.82
N LEU A 24 -14.77 -0.67 5.58
CA LEU A 24 -15.19 -1.70 4.63
C LEU A 24 -14.86 -3.11 5.13
N ALA A 25 -13.67 -3.31 5.69
CA ALA A 25 -13.28 -4.58 6.30
C ALA A 25 -14.25 -4.98 7.41
N PHE A 26 -14.58 -4.05 8.32
CA PHE A 26 -15.52 -4.30 9.40
C PHE A 26 -16.93 -4.64 8.87
N MET A 27 -17.41 -3.93 7.85
CA MET A 27 -18.73 -4.19 7.24
C MET A 27 -18.76 -5.56 6.54
N CYS A 28 -17.68 -5.94 5.87
CA CYS A 28 -17.59 -7.22 5.16
C CYS A 28 -17.37 -8.42 6.10
N LEU A 29 -16.96 -8.20 7.36
CA LEU A 29 -16.54 -9.27 8.27
C LEU A 29 -17.60 -10.38 8.45
N LYS A 30 -18.88 -10.01 8.51
CA LYS A 30 -19.97 -10.99 8.67
C LYS A 30 -20.40 -11.65 7.36
N GLY A 31 -20.29 -10.94 6.23
CA GLY A 31 -20.78 -11.42 4.94
C GLY A 31 -19.73 -12.23 4.16
N ASN A 32 -18.49 -11.75 4.14
CA ASN A 32 -17.38 -12.36 3.43
C ASN A 32 -16.09 -12.16 4.23
N PRO A 33 -15.80 -13.05 5.22
CA PRO A 33 -14.63 -12.94 6.07
C PRO A 33 -13.29 -12.91 5.31
N PRO A 34 -13.08 -13.72 4.24
CA PRO A 34 -11.85 -13.62 3.44
C PRO A 34 -11.62 -12.23 2.82
N LEU A 35 -12.68 -11.62 2.27
CA LEU A 35 -12.60 -10.26 1.73
C LEU A 35 -12.31 -9.23 2.84
N ALA A 36 -12.93 -9.40 4.02
CA ALA A 36 -12.67 -8.54 5.16
C ALA A 36 -11.21 -8.61 5.63
N VAL A 37 -10.61 -9.81 5.65
CA VAL A 37 -9.18 -9.99 5.95
C VAL A 37 -8.33 -9.27 4.91
N LEU A 38 -8.65 -9.42 3.62
CA LEU A 38 -7.90 -8.77 2.55
C LEU A 38 -7.98 -7.24 2.65
N LEU A 39 -9.17 -6.68 2.89
CA LEU A 39 -9.36 -5.25 3.12
C LEU A 39 -8.63 -4.76 4.37
N PHE A 40 -8.59 -5.57 5.44
CA PHE A 40 -7.86 -5.24 6.66
C PHE A 40 -6.35 -5.23 6.44
N LEU A 41 -5.81 -6.18 5.69
CA LEU A 41 -4.39 -6.20 5.33
C LEU A 41 -4.02 -4.97 4.49
N SER A 42 -4.84 -4.62 3.50
CA SER A 42 -4.66 -3.38 2.73
C SER A 42 -4.78 -2.13 3.58
N ALA A 43 -5.64 -2.12 4.60
CA ALA A 43 -5.71 -0.99 5.53
C ALA A 43 -4.41 -0.89 6.36
N PHE A 44 -3.88 -2.03 6.83
CA PHE A 44 -2.66 -2.07 7.61
C PHE A 44 -1.45 -1.54 6.82
N ASP A 45 -1.37 -1.90 5.55
CA ASP A 45 -0.38 -1.39 4.60
C ASP A 45 -0.43 0.15 4.49
N GLN A 46 -1.62 0.72 4.28
CA GLN A 46 -1.81 2.18 4.25
C GLN A 46 -1.45 2.89 5.56
N LEU A 47 -1.60 2.21 6.70
CA LEU A 47 -1.16 2.73 8.00
C LEU A 47 0.37 2.74 8.11
N GLU A 48 1.04 1.70 7.62
CA GLU A 48 2.50 1.64 7.59
C GLU A 48 3.09 2.78 6.75
N ASP A 49 2.52 3.05 5.58
CA ASP A 49 2.90 4.19 4.75
C ASP A 49 2.82 5.52 5.51
N VAL A 50 1.68 5.77 6.18
CA VAL A 50 1.50 7.00 6.96
C VAL A 50 2.57 7.13 8.03
N ILE A 51 2.92 6.05 8.71
CA ILE A 51 3.96 6.03 9.74
C ILE A 51 5.33 6.26 9.11
N TYR A 52 5.63 5.62 7.98
CA TYR A 52 6.90 5.77 7.27
C TYR A 52 7.10 7.22 6.78
N TYR A 53 6.09 7.82 6.14
CA TYR A 53 6.19 9.20 5.67
C TYR A 53 6.20 10.23 6.81
N THR A 54 5.63 9.92 7.97
CA THR A 54 5.61 10.82 9.13
C THR A 54 6.91 10.75 9.95
N TYR A 55 7.38 9.53 10.25
CA TYR A 55 8.47 9.30 11.21
C TYR A 55 9.76 8.78 10.57
N GLY A 56 9.73 8.36 9.30
CA GLY A 56 10.87 7.77 8.61
C GLY A 56 11.26 6.39 9.15
N ARG A 57 10.35 5.70 9.81
CA ARG A 57 10.57 4.35 10.38
C ARG A 57 9.53 3.39 9.79
N ARG A 58 9.98 2.20 9.38
CA ARG A 58 9.10 1.10 8.97
C ARG A 58 8.59 0.35 10.20
N LEU A 59 7.36 -0.13 10.13
CA LEU A 59 6.81 -1.03 11.16
C LEU A 59 7.35 -2.44 10.93
N ILE A 60 7.41 -2.86 9.66
CA ILE A 60 7.94 -4.16 9.27
C ILE A 60 9.48 -4.05 9.15
N PRO A 61 10.23 -4.86 9.90
CA PRO A 61 11.69 -4.85 9.82
C PRO A 61 12.17 -5.48 8.50
N ASP A 62 13.34 -5.06 8.00
CA ASP A 62 13.88 -5.47 6.69
C ASP A 62 13.98 -6.99 6.46
N TRP A 63 14.08 -7.79 7.52
CA TRP A 63 14.11 -9.26 7.41
C TRP A 63 12.74 -9.88 7.10
N ALA A 64 11.66 -9.14 7.35
CA ALA A 64 10.27 -9.52 7.07
C ALA A 64 9.77 -8.93 5.74
N MET A 65 10.67 -8.47 4.88
CA MET A 65 10.41 -7.96 3.53
C MET A 65 9.43 -8.81 2.66
N PRO A 66 9.38 -10.15 2.74
CA PRO A 66 8.38 -10.92 2.01
C PRO A 66 6.92 -10.65 2.44
N ILE A 67 6.71 -10.27 3.71
CA ILE A 67 5.38 -9.95 4.23
C ILE A 67 4.88 -8.65 3.62
N ASP A 68 5.76 -7.66 3.55
CA ASP A 68 5.53 -6.37 2.90
C ASP A 68 5.07 -6.56 1.44
N PHE A 69 5.75 -7.43 0.68
CA PHE A 69 5.34 -7.78 -0.70
C PHE A 69 3.91 -8.36 -0.79
N VAL A 70 3.48 -9.11 0.23
CA VAL A 70 2.12 -9.65 0.28
C VAL A 70 1.11 -8.57 0.62
N LEU A 71 1.46 -7.64 1.51
CA LEU A 71 0.62 -6.49 1.87
C LEU A 71 0.41 -5.56 0.67
N GLU A 72 1.49 -5.19 -0.01
CA GLU A 72 1.47 -4.41 -1.26
C GLU A 72 0.68 -5.13 -2.36
N GLY A 73 0.88 -6.44 -2.50
CA GLY A 73 0.11 -7.25 -3.44
C GLY A 73 -1.38 -7.28 -3.11
N ALA A 74 -1.75 -7.36 -1.84
CA ALA A 74 -3.13 -7.29 -1.38
C ALA A 74 -3.74 -5.91 -1.63
N LEU A 75 -2.98 -4.83 -1.43
CA LEU A 75 -3.39 -3.47 -1.74
C LEU A 75 -3.68 -3.31 -3.24
N ILE A 76 -2.78 -3.78 -4.11
CA ILE A 76 -3.00 -3.74 -5.57
C ILE A 76 -4.24 -4.51 -5.97
N ALA A 77 -4.40 -5.73 -5.45
CA ALA A 77 -5.59 -6.54 -5.73
C ALA A 77 -6.87 -5.82 -5.28
N THR A 78 -6.83 -5.19 -4.10
CA THR A 78 -7.94 -4.38 -3.57
C THR A 78 -8.25 -3.19 -4.45
N ALA A 79 -7.22 -2.43 -4.84
CA ALA A 79 -7.36 -1.24 -5.65
C ALA A 79 -7.94 -1.59 -7.03
N VAL A 80 -7.42 -2.62 -7.69
CA VAL A 80 -7.92 -3.10 -9.00
C VAL A 80 -9.36 -3.61 -8.89
N ALA A 81 -9.67 -4.40 -7.86
CA ALA A 81 -11.03 -4.89 -7.63
C ALA A 81 -12.00 -3.73 -7.39
N THR A 82 -11.58 -2.73 -6.62
CA THR A 82 -12.41 -1.55 -6.29
C THR A 82 -12.59 -0.64 -7.51
N ILE A 83 -11.55 -0.42 -8.33
CA ILE A 83 -11.66 0.29 -9.61
C ILE A 83 -12.66 -0.43 -10.52
N THR A 84 -12.53 -1.75 -10.63
CA THR A 84 -13.41 -2.58 -11.47
C THR A 84 -14.85 -2.49 -10.99
N LEU A 85 -15.08 -2.62 -9.68
CA LEU A 85 -16.39 -2.47 -9.06
C LEU A 85 -16.95 -1.08 -9.31
N CYS A 86 -16.16 -0.03 -9.10
CA CYS A 86 -16.56 1.33 -9.41
C CYS A 86 -16.95 1.46 -10.89
N LEU A 87 -16.17 0.97 -11.86
CA LEU A 87 -16.51 1.05 -13.29
C LEU A 87 -17.82 0.34 -13.63
N PHE A 88 -18.07 -0.84 -13.07
CA PHE A 88 -19.31 -1.58 -13.30
C PHE A 88 -20.53 -0.91 -12.66
N TYR A 89 -20.37 -0.36 -11.45
CA TYR A 89 -21.49 0.18 -10.67
C TYR A 89 -21.66 1.69 -10.79
N PHE A 90 -20.72 2.40 -11.43
CA PHE A 90 -20.79 3.86 -11.64
C PHE A 90 -22.03 4.24 -12.44
N THR A 91 -22.35 3.45 -13.47
CA THR A 91 -23.52 3.63 -14.33
C THR A 91 -24.84 3.41 -13.60
N TYR A 92 -24.84 2.60 -12.52
CA TYR A 92 -26.05 2.27 -11.76
C TYR A 92 -26.31 3.24 -10.61
N PHE A 93 -25.27 3.66 -9.90
CA PHE A 93 -25.46 4.36 -8.63
C PHE A 93 -25.04 5.82 -8.61
N HIS A 94 -24.35 6.35 -9.63
CA HIS A 94 -24.01 7.78 -9.83
C HIS A 94 -23.78 8.60 -8.55
N SER A 95 -23.17 7.99 -7.54
CA SER A 95 -23.10 8.57 -6.19
C SER A 95 -21.71 9.14 -5.95
N PHE A 96 -21.67 10.19 -5.14
CA PHE A 96 -20.41 10.78 -4.67
C PHE A 96 -19.51 9.75 -3.97
N PHE A 97 -20.10 8.72 -3.36
CA PHE A 97 -19.36 7.62 -2.76
C PHE A 97 -18.54 6.85 -3.79
N PHE A 98 -19.14 6.43 -4.91
CA PHE A 98 -18.41 5.71 -5.96
C PHE A 98 -17.35 6.58 -6.65
N GLN A 99 -17.62 7.88 -6.81
CA GLN A 99 -16.63 8.84 -7.33
C GLN A 99 -15.42 8.95 -6.40
N ALA A 100 -15.64 9.16 -5.10
CA ALA A 100 -14.57 9.23 -4.13
C ALA A 100 -13.80 7.91 -4.04
N LEU A 101 -14.52 6.78 -3.99
CA LEU A 101 -13.93 5.45 -3.91
C LEU A 101 -13.07 5.13 -5.14
N PHE A 102 -13.51 5.54 -6.34
CA PHE A 102 -12.73 5.40 -7.58
C PHE A 102 -11.42 6.20 -7.51
N ILE A 103 -11.47 7.47 -7.08
CA ILE A 103 -10.27 8.31 -6.93
C ILE A 103 -9.31 7.70 -5.90
N VAL A 104 -9.81 7.28 -4.73
CA VAL A 104 -8.99 6.62 -3.70
C VAL A 104 -8.32 5.39 -4.25
N SER A 105 -9.05 4.57 -5.01
CA SER A 105 -8.49 3.34 -5.58
C SER A 105 -7.36 3.60 -6.57
N PHE A 106 -7.45 4.68 -7.35
CA PHE A 106 -6.33 5.12 -8.19
C PHE A 106 -5.12 5.55 -7.37
N VAL A 107 -5.32 6.26 -6.25
CA VAL A 107 -4.20 6.67 -5.41
C VAL A 107 -3.56 5.49 -4.69
N MET A 108 -4.37 4.54 -4.17
CA MET A 108 -3.86 3.30 -3.60
C MET A 108 -3.02 2.53 -4.62
N LEU A 109 -3.52 2.38 -5.85
CA LEU A 109 -2.78 1.71 -6.92
C LEU A 109 -1.48 2.43 -7.26
N TYR A 110 -1.50 3.77 -7.32
CA TYR A 110 -0.32 4.57 -7.59
C TYR A 110 0.73 4.44 -6.48
N SER A 111 0.32 4.49 -5.21
CA SER A 111 1.21 4.31 -4.04
C SER A 111 1.90 2.96 -4.11
N ALA A 112 1.11 1.88 -4.27
CA ALA A 112 1.65 0.52 -4.34
C ALA A 112 2.64 0.31 -5.48
N MET A 113 2.35 0.91 -6.65
CA MET A 113 3.26 0.86 -7.79
C MET A 113 4.57 1.58 -7.49
N GLU A 114 4.51 2.73 -6.83
CA GLU A 114 5.69 3.49 -6.48
C GLU A 114 6.55 2.77 -5.44
N ASP A 115 5.94 2.13 -4.45
CA ASP A 115 6.66 1.34 -3.48
C ASP A 115 7.33 0.13 -4.16
N ILE A 116 6.64 -0.60 -5.04
CA ILE A 116 7.27 -1.65 -5.85
C ILE A 116 8.45 -1.13 -6.69
N MET A 117 8.34 0.07 -7.27
CA MET A 117 9.44 0.68 -8.03
C MET A 117 10.61 1.08 -7.12
N ALA A 118 10.35 1.71 -5.98
CA ALA A 118 11.35 2.06 -4.98
C ALA A 118 12.10 0.81 -4.49
N TRP A 119 11.41 -0.32 -4.41
CA TRP A 119 11.98 -1.61 -4.03
C TRP A 119 12.81 -2.25 -5.14
N ARG A 120 12.43 -2.05 -6.40
CA ARG A 120 13.26 -2.46 -7.54
C ARG A 120 14.59 -1.70 -7.54
N GLU A 121 14.56 -0.41 -7.23
CA GLU A 121 15.77 0.42 -7.12
C GLU A 121 16.58 0.10 -5.85
N ALA A 122 15.93 -0.08 -4.70
CA ALA A 122 16.58 -0.47 -3.45
C ALA A 122 17.12 -1.90 -3.49
N GLY A 123 16.48 -2.80 -4.24
CA GLY A 123 16.94 -4.16 -4.50
C GLY A 123 18.35 -4.14 -5.08
N HIS A 124 18.60 -3.34 -6.12
CA HIS A 124 19.95 -3.22 -6.71
C HIS A 124 21.02 -2.83 -5.67
N TYR A 125 20.73 -1.86 -4.78
CA TYR A 125 21.67 -1.43 -3.73
C TYR A 125 21.82 -2.42 -2.56
N VAL A 126 20.73 -3.06 -2.12
CA VAL A 126 20.76 -4.00 -0.99
C VAL A 126 21.45 -5.30 -1.38
N TRP A 127 21.28 -5.78 -2.62
CA TRP A 127 22.01 -6.95 -3.13
C TRP A 127 23.50 -6.65 -3.34
N GLU A 128 23.87 -5.50 -3.93
CA GLU A 128 25.29 -5.11 -4.12
C GLU A 128 26.04 -4.93 -2.79
N VAL A 129 25.47 -4.20 -1.82
CA VAL A 129 26.13 -3.98 -0.51
C VAL A 129 26.21 -5.27 0.32
N ARG A 130 25.24 -6.18 0.16
CA ARG A 130 25.23 -7.48 0.85
C ARG A 130 26.19 -8.47 0.19
N GLU A 131 26.35 -8.44 -1.13
CA GLU A 131 27.40 -9.19 -1.83
C GLU A 131 28.78 -8.67 -1.47
N GLU A 132 29.02 -7.36 -1.52
CA GLU A 132 30.30 -6.75 -1.17
C GLU A 132 30.72 -7.12 0.27
N LYS A 133 29.79 -7.07 1.24
CA LYS A 133 30.05 -7.50 2.63
C LYS A 133 30.27 -9.02 2.77
N ARG A 134 29.67 -9.86 1.91
CA ARG A 134 29.93 -11.32 1.86
C ARG A 134 31.30 -11.63 1.26
N PHE A 135 31.72 -10.91 0.22
CA PHE A 135 33.04 -11.06 -0.39
C PHE A 135 34.16 -10.59 0.54
N VAL A 136 33.97 -9.48 1.26
CA VAL A 136 34.95 -8.98 2.24
C VAL A 136 35.11 -9.93 3.43
N LYS A 137 34.03 -10.61 3.87
CA LYS A 137 34.10 -11.61 4.96
C LYS A 137 34.71 -12.96 4.54
N ARG A 138 34.85 -13.25 3.25
CA ARG A 138 35.40 -14.53 2.74
C ARG A 138 36.91 -14.51 2.50
N LYS A 139 37.60 -13.44 2.89
CA LYS A 139 39.06 -13.42 3.06
C LYS A 139 39.43 -13.64 4.53
N ARG A 140 39.29 -14.88 5.00
CA ARG A 140 40.06 -15.43 6.11
C ARG A 140 40.37 -16.87 5.80
#